data_AF-A0AAV5F519-F1
#
_entry.id   AF-A0AAV5F519-F1
#
_cell.length_a   1.000
_cell.length_b   1.000
_cell.length_c   1.000
_cell.angle_alpha   90.00
_cell.angle_beta   90.00
_cell.angle_gamma   90.00
#
_symmetry.space_group_name_H-M   'P 1'
#
loop_
_entity.id
_entity.type
_entity.pdbx_description
1 polymer ?
#
loop_
_entity_poly.entity_id
_entity_poly.type
_entity_poly.pdbx_seq_one_letter_code
_entity_poly.pdbx_strand_id
1 'polypeptide(L)'
;MNVLPCNFQTSKLLLELLGSRGKKDTSEKVRKQIYQSLLAKSKNRVLGKQVIKQVTPIFGLSIRIVQKIWHRRKKDLAQGNVVNVACRKRGRVGRKVIPIDFERLCGIPLSRRMTIEDVAKWLRCSKSKVIRYMRKGLIRRHHNKIKSFLTPANKKSRLQWYLDMLDPASTFDDPHFKDLFDHVFIDDKCFFYTKIIQVLLATR
;
A
#
# COMPACT_ATOMS: atom_id res chain seq x y z
N MET A 1 -34.34 -5.37 -11.07
CA MET A 1 -33.28 -4.43 -11.51
C MET A 1 -31.93 -5.09 -11.24
N ASN A 2 -31.31 -5.62 -12.30
CA ASN A 2 -30.12 -6.45 -12.21
C ASN A 2 -28.87 -5.55 -12.10
N VAL A 3 -28.23 -5.56 -10.94
CA VAL A 3 -26.96 -4.84 -10.71
C VAL A 3 -25.83 -5.68 -11.32
N LEU A 4 -25.25 -5.20 -12.42
CA LEU A 4 -24.07 -5.81 -13.03
C LEU A 4 -22.88 -5.74 -12.07
N PRO A 5 -22.11 -6.83 -11.88
CA PRO A 5 -20.88 -6.78 -11.11
C PRO A 5 -19.82 -5.97 -11.86
N CYS A 6 -19.29 -4.96 -11.17
CA CYS A 6 -18.21 -4.10 -11.64
C CYS A 6 -16.96 -4.94 -11.92
N ASN A 7 -16.71 -5.21 -13.21
CA ASN A 7 -15.59 -5.97 -13.75
C ASN A 7 -14.25 -5.30 -13.39
N PHE A 8 -13.67 -5.67 -12.25
CA PHE A 8 -12.30 -5.27 -11.89
C PHE A 8 -11.23 -6.11 -12.64
N GLN A 9 -11.64 -7.23 -13.26
CA GLN A 9 -10.77 -8.17 -13.96
C GLN A 9 -10.33 -7.66 -15.36
N THR A 10 -11.16 -6.85 -16.03
CA THR A 10 -10.88 -6.34 -17.38
C THR A 10 -9.77 -5.29 -17.43
N SER A 11 -9.45 -4.68 -16.28
CA SER A 11 -8.34 -3.72 -16.18
C SER A 11 -6.96 -4.38 -16.23
N LYS A 12 -6.84 -5.66 -15.81
CA LYS A 12 -5.57 -6.39 -15.78
C LYS A 12 -5.12 -6.83 -17.18
N LEU A 13 -6.07 -7.28 -18.01
CA LEU A 13 -5.81 -7.67 -19.40
C LEU A 13 -5.51 -6.46 -20.31
N LEU A 14 -6.19 -5.32 -20.09
CA LEU A 14 -5.90 -4.08 -20.84
C LEU A 14 -4.53 -3.47 -20.51
N LEU A 15 -4.02 -3.70 -19.30
CA LEU A 15 -2.66 -3.31 -18.89
C LEU A 15 -1.57 -4.25 -19.43
N GLU A 16 -1.90 -5.51 -19.71
CA GLU A 16 -0.96 -6.49 -20.32
C GLU A 16 -0.79 -6.29 -21.84
N LEU A 17 -1.83 -5.82 -22.55
CA LEU A 17 -1.78 -5.56 -23.99
C LEU A 17 -1.13 -4.21 -24.35
N LEU A 18 -1.07 -3.26 -23.42
CA LEU A 18 -0.29 -2.03 -23.56
C LEU A 18 1.12 -2.23 -23.00
N GLY A 19 1.81 -3.24 -23.53
CA GLY A 19 3.24 -3.46 -23.34
C GLY A 19 4.01 -2.19 -23.65
N SER A 20 4.35 -1.46 -22.59
CA SER A 20 5.22 -0.30 -22.50
C SER A 20 6.03 0.00 -23.77
N ARG A 21 5.68 1.10 -24.45
CA ARG A 21 6.59 1.85 -25.36
C ARG A 21 7.75 2.50 -24.58
N GLY A 22 8.34 1.78 -23.64
CA GLY A 22 9.58 2.15 -22.97
C GLY A 22 10.75 1.87 -23.90
N LYS A 23 11.68 2.82 -24.03
CA LYS A 23 12.96 2.59 -24.73
C LYS A 23 13.64 1.37 -24.11
N LYS A 24 13.67 0.24 -24.83
CA LYS A 24 14.33 -1.00 -24.38
C LYS A 24 15.77 -0.66 -24.00
N ASP A 25 16.11 -0.90 -22.74
CA ASP A 25 17.48 -0.72 -22.28
C ASP A 25 18.37 -1.72 -23.02
N THR A 26 19.45 -1.20 -23.62
CA THR A 26 20.40 -2.00 -24.40
C THR A 26 21.08 -3.02 -23.50
N SER A 27 20.86 -4.31 -23.80
CA SER A 27 21.49 -5.45 -23.12
C SER A 27 23.01 -5.32 -23.13
N GLU A 28 23.66 -5.84 -22.09
CA GLU A 28 25.12 -5.78 -21.96
C GLU A 28 25.84 -6.47 -23.12
N LYS A 29 25.29 -7.60 -23.61
CA LYS A 29 25.81 -8.31 -24.79
C LYS A 29 25.80 -7.41 -26.03
N VAL A 30 24.68 -6.72 -26.28
CA VAL A 30 24.52 -5.79 -27.41
C VAL A 30 25.49 -4.62 -27.28
N ARG A 31 25.68 -4.08 -26.07
CA ARG A 31 26.67 -3.03 -25.82
C ARG A 31 28.12 -3.48 -26.10
N LYS A 32 28.46 -4.74 -25.80
CA LYS A 32 29.78 -5.33 -26.10
C LYS A 32 30.00 -5.42 -27.60
N GLN A 33 29.00 -5.94 -28.33
CA GLN A 33 29.06 -6.06 -29.78
C GLN A 33 29.17 -4.70 -30.48
N ILE A 34 28.43 -3.68 -30.02
CA ILE A 34 28.55 -2.30 -30.54
C ILE A 34 29.96 -1.77 -30.32
N TYR A 35 30.53 -1.99 -29.13
CA TYR A 35 31.88 -1.51 -28.85
C TYR A 35 32.93 -2.23 -29.71
N GLN A 36 32.86 -3.55 -29.83
CA GLN A 36 33.76 -4.35 -30.68
C GLN A 36 33.69 -3.93 -32.15
N SER A 37 32.48 -3.74 -32.70
CA SER A 37 32.29 -3.31 -34.09
C SER A 37 32.77 -1.88 -34.35
N LEU A 38 32.65 -0.97 -33.37
CA LEU A 38 33.25 0.37 -33.47
C LEU A 38 34.78 0.31 -33.37
N LEU A 39 35.32 -0.56 -32.51
CA LEU A 39 36.76 -0.72 -32.31
C LEU A 39 37.43 -1.27 -33.57
N ALA A 40 36.83 -2.29 -34.21
CA ALA A 40 37.28 -2.87 -35.48
C ALA A 40 37.31 -1.85 -36.64
N LYS A 41 36.44 -0.83 -36.59
CA LYS A 41 36.38 0.25 -37.60
C LYS A 41 37.16 1.51 -37.20
N SER A 42 37.84 1.50 -36.07
CA SER A 42 38.62 2.64 -35.58
C SER A 42 40.08 2.53 -35.99
N LYS A 43 40.71 3.65 -36.39
CA LYS A 43 42.14 3.74 -36.68
C LYS A 43 42.81 4.56 -35.59
N ASN A 44 43.88 4.06 -34.97
CA ASN A 44 44.60 4.75 -33.88
C ASN A 44 43.70 5.27 -32.75
N ARG A 45 42.67 4.49 -32.37
CA ARG A 45 41.65 4.87 -31.36
C ARG A 45 40.80 6.10 -31.72
N VAL A 46 40.85 6.53 -32.98
CA VAL A 46 40.02 7.59 -33.55
C VAL A 46 38.94 6.95 -34.44
N LEU A 47 37.71 7.43 -34.28
CA LEU A 47 36.56 6.95 -35.02
C LEU A 47 36.25 7.91 -36.17
N GLY A 48 36.12 7.38 -37.39
CA GLY A 48 35.75 8.19 -38.56
C GLY A 48 34.34 8.79 -38.42
N LYS A 49 34.14 10.01 -38.98
CA LYS A 49 32.90 10.79 -38.84
C LYS A 49 31.62 10.02 -39.20
N GLN A 50 31.69 9.09 -40.16
CA GLN A 50 30.53 8.34 -40.65
C GLN A 50 30.33 6.97 -40.00
N VAL A 51 31.32 6.44 -39.28
CA VAL A 51 31.29 5.05 -38.77
C VAL A 51 30.11 4.83 -37.82
N ILE A 52 29.78 5.81 -36.99
CA ILE A 52 28.61 5.72 -36.10
C ILE A 52 27.31 5.65 -36.90
N LYS A 53 27.17 6.44 -37.98
CA LYS A 53 25.98 6.43 -38.84
C LYS A 53 25.81 5.08 -39.55
N GLN A 54 26.91 4.41 -39.89
CA GLN A 54 26.87 3.08 -40.51
C GLN A 54 26.55 1.96 -39.50
N VAL A 55 27.08 2.05 -38.28
CA VAL A 55 26.87 1.03 -37.23
C VAL A 55 25.48 1.14 -36.59
N THR A 56 24.91 2.34 -36.55
CA THR A 56 23.63 2.60 -35.87
C THR A 56 22.44 1.79 -36.42
N PRO A 57 22.21 1.72 -37.75
CA PRO A 57 21.14 0.91 -38.35
C PRO A 57 21.25 -0.59 -38.04
N ILE A 58 22.47 -1.14 -38.00
CA ILE A 58 22.73 -2.57 -37.76
C ILE A 58 22.15 -3.03 -36.42
N PHE A 59 22.21 -2.15 -35.41
CA PHE A 59 21.73 -2.47 -34.06
C PHE A 59 20.33 -1.91 -33.75
N GLY A 60 19.71 -1.18 -34.69
CA GLY A 60 18.38 -0.57 -34.48
C GLY A 60 18.36 0.46 -33.33
N LEU A 61 19.47 1.16 -33.06
CA LEU A 61 19.58 2.12 -31.96
C LEU A 61 19.58 3.56 -32.47
N SER A 62 19.49 4.52 -31.55
CA SER A 62 19.75 5.92 -31.90
C SER A 62 21.25 6.22 -31.92
N ILE A 63 21.66 7.10 -32.83
CA ILE A 63 23.05 7.60 -32.95
C ILE A 63 23.57 8.08 -31.60
N ARG A 64 22.72 8.77 -30.81
CA ARG A 64 23.06 9.27 -29.47
C ARG A 64 23.44 8.16 -28.49
N ILE A 65 22.81 6.99 -28.56
CA ILE A 65 23.16 5.85 -27.70
C ILE A 65 24.53 5.30 -28.05
N VAL A 66 24.81 5.12 -29.35
CA VAL A 66 26.08 4.60 -29.86
C VAL A 66 27.23 5.55 -29.54
N GLN A 67 27.05 6.86 -29.78
CA GLN A 67 28.00 7.91 -29.37
C GLN A 67 28.29 7.87 -27.86
N LYS A 68 27.23 7.77 -27.05
CA LYS A 68 27.36 7.73 -25.59
C LYS A 68 28.13 6.50 -25.12
N ILE A 69 27.97 5.35 -25.79
CA ILE A 69 28.77 4.15 -25.52
C ILE A 69 30.24 4.42 -25.86
N TRP A 70 30.52 4.91 -27.08
CA TRP A 70 31.89 5.16 -27.55
C TRP A 70 32.66 6.15 -26.66
N HIS A 71 32.12 7.34 -26.41
CA HIS A 71 32.80 8.37 -25.61
C HIS A 71 33.09 7.92 -24.19
N ARG A 72 32.16 7.15 -23.58
CA ARG A 72 32.39 6.59 -22.25
C ARG A 72 33.56 5.62 -22.23
N ARG A 73 33.68 4.74 -23.23
CA ARG A 73 34.80 3.79 -23.30
C ARG A 73 36.13 4.46 -23.59
N LYS A 74 36.12 5.48 -24.44
CA LYS A 74 37.31 6.30 -24.68
C LYS A 74 37.78 6.96 -23.37
N LYS A 75 36.86 7.42 -22.53
CA LYS A 75 37.17 7.97 -21.20
C LYS A 75 37.69 6.90 -20.23
N ASP A 76 37.04 5.74 -20.14
CA ASP A 76 37.50 4.63 -19.28
C ASP A 76 38.95 4.21 -19.67
N LEU A 77 39.23 4.09 -20.98
CA LEU A 77 40.56 3.73 -21.51
C LEU A 77 41.62 4.81 -21.24
N ALA A 78 41.27 6.10 -21.35
CA ALA A 78 42.17 7.19 -21.03
C ALA A 78 42.54 7.25 -19.53
N GLN A 79 41.69 6.69 -18.67
CA GLN A 79 41.91 6.61 -17.22
C GLN A 79 42.61 5.30 -16.80
N GLY A 80 42.99 4.43 -17.75
CA GLY A 80 43.60 3.12 -17.44
C GLY A 80 42.63 2.10 -16.84
N ASN A 81 41.32 2.36 -16.85
CA ASN A 81 40.32 1.50 -16.24
C ASN A 81 39.93 0.33 -17.18
N VAL A 82 39.64 -0.83 -16.59
CA VAL A 82 39.07 -1.98 -17.34
C VAL A 82 37.74 -1.58 -17.97
N VAL A 83 37.57 -1.90 -19.25
CA VAL A 83 36.40 -1.54 -20.08
C VAL A 83 35.13 -2.24 -19.57
N ASN A 84 34.39 -1.64 -18.63
CA ASN A 84 33.21 -2.25 -18.02
C ASN A 84 31.91 -2.06 -18.82
N VAL A 85 31.47 -3.07 -19.60
CA VAL A 85 30.34 -2.95 -20.54
C VAL A 85 28.93 -2.88 -19.92
N ALA A 86 28.82 -3.00 -18.60
CA ALA A 86 27.55 -3.07 -17.90
C ALA A 86 26.70 -1.78 -17.97
N CYS A 87 25.38 -1.96 -17.82
CA CYS A 87 24.44 -0.85 -17.70
C CYS A 87 24.58 -0.17 -16.32
N ARG A 88 24.89 1.13 -16.30
CA ARG A 88 24.98 1.94 -15.06
C ARG A 88 23.63 2.27 -14.39
N LYS A 89 22.52 1.71 -14.91
CA LYS A 89 21.23 1.72 -14.19
C LYS A 89 21.16 0.60 -13.15
N ARG A 90 21.96 -0.46 -13.32
CA ARG A 90 22.06 -1.54 -12.34
C ARG A 90 22.55 -0.98 -11.01
N GLY A 91 21.86 -1.32 -9.92
CA GLY A 91 22.14 -0.77 -8.58
C GLY A 91 21.52 0.60 -8.29
N ARG A 92 20.88 1.26 -9.26
CA ARG A 92 20.08 2.46 -8.97
C ARG A 92 18.79 2.05 -8.28
N VAL A 93 18.80 2.15 -6.96
CA VAL A 93 17.58 2.08 -6.17
C VAL A 93 16.83 3.40 -6.30
N GLY A 94 15.50 3.33 -6.34
CA GLY A 94 14.67 4.52 -6.27
C GLY A 94 14.79 5.24 -4.93
N ARG A 95 13.89 6.21 -4.69
CA ARG A 95 13.81 6.88 -3.39
C ARG A 95 13.62 5.85 -2.28
N LYS A 96 14.58 5.77 -1.35
CA LYS A 96 14.50 4.90 -0.18
C LYS A 96 13.31 5.30 0.69
N VAL A 97 12.61 4.31 1.25
CA VAL A 97 11.47 4.56 2.13
C VAL A 97 12.00 4.94 3.51
N ILE A 98 11.56 6.10 4.02
CA ILE A 98 11.81 6.49 5.40
C ILE A 98 10.90 5.63 6.29
N PRO A 99 11.45 4.79 7.18
CA PRO A 99 10.65 3.97 8.09
C PRO A 99 9.83 4.89 9.00
N ILE A 100 8.59 4.48 9.27
CA ILE A 100 7.77 5.10 10.30
C ILE A 100 7.73 4.13 11.47
N ASP A 101 7.93 4.69 12.65
CA ASP A 101 7.76 4.01 13.91
C ASP A 101 6.25 3.83 14.19
N PHE A 102 5.76 2.61 13.98
CA PHE A 102 4.38 2.25 14.24
C PHE A 102 4.14 1.91 15.73
N GLU A 103 5.17 1.73 16.54
CA GLU A 103 5.02 1.51 17.99
C GLU A 103 4.42 2.75 18.66
N ARG A 104 4.82 3.94 18.18
CA ARG A 104 4.18 5.21 18.53
C ARG A 104 2.70 5.23 18.24
N LEU A 105 2.25 4.56 17.16
CA LEU A 105 0.82 4.45 16.89
C LEU A 105 0.18 3.64 18.00
N CYS A 106 0.74 2.48 18.35
CA CYS A 106 0.22 1.55 19.37
C CYS A 106 0.13 2.13 20.78
N GLY A 107 0.99 3.09 21.15
CA GLY A 107 0.93 3.76 22.46
C GLY A 107 -0.23 4.74 22.64
N ILE A 108 -0.93 5.13 21.57
CA ILE A 108 -1.95 6.19 21.64
C ILE A 108 -3.32 5.60 22.03
N PRO A 109 -4.10 6.17 22.94
CA PRO A 109 -5.46 5.69 23.22
C PRO A 109 -6.33 5.67 21.96
N LEU A 110 -7.19 4.65 21.81
CA LEU A 110 -8.06 4.49 20.64
C LEU A 110 -8.93 5.74 20.38
N SER A 111 -9.39 6.41 21.44
CA SER A 111 -10.16 7.66 21.37
C SER A 111 -9.48 8.77 20.57
N ARG A 112 -8.15 8.74 20.44
CA ARG A 112 -7.35 9.75 19.72
C ARG A 112 -6.86 9.29 18.34
N ARG A 113 -7.32 8.14 17.83
CA ARG A 113 -6.97 7.58 16.51
C ARG A 113 -8.16 7.50 15.56
N MET A 114 -9.13 8.41 15.72
CA MET A 114 -10.42 8.35 15.03
C MET A 114 -10.29 8.74 13.56
N THR A 115 -9.59 9.84 13.26
CA THR A 115 -9.45 10.33 11.89
C THR A 115 -8.07 10.03 11.32
N ILE A 116 -7.98 10.02 9.99
CA ILE A 116 -6.69 9.90 9.28
C ILE A 116 -5.79 11.10 9.64
N GLU A 117 -6.39 12.26 9.90
CA GLU A 117 -5.68 13.50 10.24
C GLU A 117 -5.09 13.43 11.64
N ASP A 118 -5.81 12.89 12.63
CA ASP A 118 -5.28 12.66 13.96
C ASP A 118 -4.05 11.74 13.88
N VAL A 119 -4.18 10.61 13.17
CA VAL A 119 -3.08 9.66 13.00
C VAL A 119 -1.91 10.29 12.25
N ALA A 120 -2.17 11.12 11.24
CA ALA A 120 -1.13 11.85 10.53
C ALA A 120 -0.37 12.82 11.44
N LYS A 121 -1.10 13.57 12.29
CA LYS A 121 -0.54 14.50 13.28
C LYS A 121 0.33 13.76 14.30
N TRP A 122 -0.15 12.64 14.83
CA TRP A 122 0.59 11.81 15.78
C TRP A 122 1.85 11.18 15.17
N LEU A 123 1.74 10.64 13.95
CA LEU A 123 2.87 10.04 13.23
C LEU A 123 3.79 11.09 12.58
N ARG A 124 3.51 12.38 12.76
CA ARG A 124 4.23 13.52 12.14
C ARG A 124 4.46 13.31 10.64
N CYS A 125 3.42 12.88 9.95
CA CYS A 125 3.49 12.57 8.53
C CYS A 125 2.30 13.15 7.77
N SER A 126 2.36 13.17 6.43
CA SER A 126 1.25 13.68 5.63
C SER A 126 0.10 12.68 5.57
N LYS A 127 -1.14 13.20 5.44
CA LYS A 127 -2.36 12.40 5.25
C LYS A 127 -2.23 11.37 4.12
N SER A 128 -1.67 11.78 2.98
CA SER A 128 -1.43 10.88 1.83
C SER A 128 -0.50 9.72 2.18
N LYS A 129 0.47 9.93 3.08
CA LYS A 129 1.40 8.89 3.52
C LYS A 129 0.68 7.86 4.40
N VAL A 130 -0.20 8.29 5.29
CA VAL A 130 -1.08 7.41 6.08
C VAL A 130 -1.99 6.58 5.16
N ILE A 131 -2.67 7.22 4.21
CA ILE A 131 -3.52 6.52 3.23
C ILE A 131 -2.73 5.46 2.45
N ARG A 132 -1.49 5.77 2.06
CA ARG A 132 -0.62 4.79 1.40
C ARG A 132 -0.29 3.59 2.29
N TYR A 133 -0.07 3.81 3.59
CA TYR A 133 0.13 2.71 4.55
C TYR A 133 -1.12 1.87 4.72
N MET A 134 -2.30 2.49 4.70
CA MET A 134 -3.57 1.78 4.73
C MET A 134 -3.78 0.92 3.48
N ARG A 135 -3.49 1.45 2.28
CA ARG A 135 -3.56 0.68 1.02
C ARG A 135 -2.56 -0.47 0.97
N LYS A 136 -1.44 -0.35 1.69
CA LYS A 136 -0.44 -1.42 1.85
C LYS A 136 -0.80 -2.42 2.95
N GLY A 137 -1.86 -2.19 3.73
CA GLY A 137 -2.28 -3.05 4.83
C GLY A 137 -1.42 -2.95 6.10
N LEU A 138 -0.58 -1.93 6.23
CA LEU A 138 0.25 -1.70 7.43
C LEU A 138 -0.52 -1.03 8.57
N ILE A 139 -1.57 -0.28 8.21
CA ILE A 139 -2.54 0.30 9.15
C ILE A 139 -3.92 -0.15 8.68
N ARG A 140 -4.75 -0.66 9.58
CA ARG A 140 -6.11 -1.09 9.28
C ARG A 140 -7.14 -0.25 10.02
N ARG A 141 -8.29 -0.04 9.38
CA ARG A 141 -9.49 0.46 10.06
C ARG A 141 -10.15 -0.67 10.82
N HIS A 142 -10.35 -0.45 12.11
CA HIS A 142 -11.12 -1.26 13.03
C HIS A 142 -12.42 -0.55 13.32
N HIS A 143 -13.51 -1.30 13.31
CA HIS A 143 -14.83 -0.80 13.62
C HIS A 143 -15.20 -1.31 14.99
N ASN A 144 -15.19 -0.44 16.00
CA ASN A 144 -15.66 -0.80 17.33
C ASN A 144 -17.13 -0.40 17.44
N LYS A 145 -17.99 -1.38 17.77
CA LYS A 145 -19.37 -1.13 18.15
C LYS A 145 -19.35 -0.52 19.55
N ILE A 146 -19.61 0.77 19.64
CA ILE A 146 -19.85 1.41 20.95
C ILE A 146 -21.14 0.80 21.49
N LYS A 147 -21.07 0.11 22.63
CA LYS A 147 -22.28 -0.22 23.40
C LYS A 147 -22.78 1.08 24.04
N SER A 148 -24.09 1.30 24.06
CA SER A 148 -24.66 2.42 24.80
C SER A 148 -24.17 2.36 26.26
N PHE A 149 -23.68 3.48 26.76
CA PHE A 149 -23.13 3.55 28.10
C PHE A 149 -24.22 3.27 29.14
N LEU A 150 -24.04 2.24 29.97
CA LEU A 150 -24.99 1.91 31.03
C LEU A 150 -24.74 2.83 32.22
N THR A 151 -25.57 3.86 32.36
CA THR A 151 -25.48 4.82 33.47
C THR A 151 -25.71 4.12 34.81
N PRO A 152 -25.20 4.66 35.93
CA PRO A 152 -25.49 4.11 37.26
C PRO A 152 -27.00 3.98 37.55
N ALA A 153 -27.81 4.93 37.06
CA ALA A 153 -29.27 4.85 37.12
C ALA A 153 -29.81 3.64 36.35
N ASN A 154 -29.39 3.44 35.10
CA ASN A 154 -29.83 2.31 34.29
C ASN A 154 -29.41 0.96 34.90
N LYS A 155 -28.24 0.90 35.56
CA LYS A 155 -27.81 -0.29 36.31
C LYS A 155 -28.78 -0.60 37.46
N LYS A 156 -29.15 0.42 38.25
CA LYS A 156 -30.09 0.28 39.36
C LYS A 156 -31.47 -0.15 38.86
N SER A 157 -32.01 0.49 37.83
CA SER A 157 -33.31 0.12 37.26
C SER A 157 -33.31 -1.31 36.72
N ARG A 158 -32.21 -1.74 36.08
CA ARG A 158 -32.09 -3.12 35.58
C ARG A 158 -32.00 -4.13 36.73
N LEU A 159 -31.27 -3.82 37.80
CA LEU A 159 -31.19 -4.66 38.99
C LEU A 159 -32.53 -4.74 39.70
N GLN A 160 -33.23 -3.61 39.86
CA GLN A 160 -34.56 -3.56 40.46
C GLN A 160 -35.52 -4.47 39.69
N TRP A 161 -35.52 -4.38 38.35
CA TRP A 161 -36.33 -5.26 37.51
C TRP A 161 -36.03 -6.75 37.75
N TYR A 162 -34.76 -7.14 37.90
CA TYR A 162 -34.41 -8.53 38.23
C TYR A 162 -34.93 -8.95 39.61
N LEU A 163 -34.85 -8.07 40.61
CA LEU A 163 -35.35 -8.35 41.96
C LEU A 163 -36.87 -8.48 41.97
N ASP A 164 -37.58 -7.63 41.24
CA ASP A 164 -39.04 -7.66 41.14
C ASP A 164 -39.55 -8.93 40.43
N MET A 165 -38.70 -9.53 39.58
CA MET A 165 -38.99 -10.78 38.87
C MET A 165 -38.67 -12.04 39.70
N LEU A 166 -38.13 -11.91 40.90
CA LEU A 166 -38.00 -13.06 41.82
C LEU A 166 -39.39 -13.47 42.31
N ASP A 167 -39.65 -14.77 42.32
CA ASP A 167 -40.89 -15.34 42.84
C ASP A 167 -40.92 -15.19 44.36
N PRO A 168 -41.90 -14.47 44.95
CA PRO A 168 -42.03 -14.33 46.39
C PRO A 168 -42.24 -15.67 47.12
N ALA A 169 -42.71 -16.70 46.41
CA ALA A 169 -42.91 -18.03 46.97
C ALA A 169 -41.62 -18.88 47.00
N SER A 170 -40.53 -18.40 46.37
CA SER A 170 -39.26 -19.13 46.34
C SER A 170 -38.50 -19.02 47.66
N THR A 171 -37.71 -20.06 47.97
CA THR A 171 -36.94 -20.12 49.21
C THR A 171 -35.68 -19.26 49.08
N PHE A 172 -35.22 -18.64 50.16
CA PHE A 172 -34.03 -17.78 50.14
C PHE A 172 -32.77 -18.51 49.62
N ASP A 173 -32.64 -19.80 49.91
CA ASP A 173 -31.50 -20.63 49.49
C ASP A 173 -31.61 -21.12 48.04
N ASP A 174 -32.79 -21.02 47.41
CA ASP A 174 -33.03 -21.42 46.01
C ASP A 174 -34.08 -20.51 45.34
N PRO A 175 -33.69 -19.26 45.02
CA PRO A 175 -34.61 -18.28 44.46
C PRO A 175 -34.91 -18.60 42.99
N HIS A 176 -36.20 -18.60 42.67
CA HIS A 176 -36.70 -18.83 41.31
C HIS A 176 -37.26 -17.53 40.74
N PHE A 177 -37.19 -17.38 39.42
CA PHE A 177 -37.84 -16.25 38.73
C PHE A 177 -39.31 -16.57 38.49
N LYS A 178 -40.16 -15.55 38.55
CA LYS A 178 -41.56 -15.63 38.14
C LYS A 178 -41.67 -16.09 36.69
N ASP A 179 -42.68 -16.89 36.42
CA ASP A 179 -43.03 -17.26 35.06
C ASP A 179 -43.43 -16.02 34.26
N LEU A 180 -42.99 -15.96 33.00
CA LEU A 180 -43.21 -14.80 32.12
C LEU A 180 -44.45 -14.95 31.23
N PHE A 181 -45.39 -15.84 31.57
CA PHE A 181 -46.59 -16.10 30.77
C PHE A 181 -47.48 -14.85 30.60
N ASP A 182 -47.44 -13.93 31.56
CA ASP A 182 -48.19 -12.66 31.52
C ASP A 182 -47.46 -11.51 30.83
N HIS A 183 -46.24 -11.75 30.32
CA HIS A 183 -45.40 -10.71 29.72
C HIS A 183 -45.24 -10.91 28.21
N VAL A 184 -45.66 -9.91 27.43
CA VAL A 184 -45.39 -9.86 25.99
C VAL A 184 -44.19 -8.93 25.75
N PHE A 185 -43.05 -9.51 25.39
CA PHE A 185 -41.86 -8.74 25.03
C PHE A 185 -41.97 -8.24 23.59
N ILE A 186 -42.09 -6.92 23.43
CA ILE A 186 -42.04 -6.26 22.13
C ILE A 186 -40.65 -5.61 22.01
N ASP A 187 -39.85 -6.08 21.05
CA ASP A 187 -38.58 -5.45 20.70
C ASP A 187 -38.68 -4.84 19.31
N ASP A 188 -38.70 -3.52 19.25
CA ASP A 188 -38.64 -2.80 17.98
C ASP A 188 -37.21 -2.85 17.46
N LYS A 189 -37.01 -3.68 16.45
CA LYS A 189 -35.75 -3.76 15.73
C LYS A 189 -35.58 -2.52 14.85
N CYS A 190 -35.04 -1.45 15.43
CA CYS A 190 -34.76 -0.23 14.69
C CYS A 190 -33.64 -0.44 13.66
N PHE A 191 -33.98 -0.47 12.37
CA PHE A 191 -33.04 -0.45 11.26
C PHE A 191 -32.53 0.98 11.00
N PHE A 192 -31.68 1.49 11.88
CA PHE A 192 -30.96 2.74 11.60
C PHE A 192 -29.81 2.46 10.61
N TYR A 193 -29.80 3.14 9.46
CA TYR A 193 -28.73 3.08 8.46
C TYR A 193 -27.38 3.61 8.99
N THR A 194 -27.40 4.43 10.04
CA THR A 194 -26.20 5.00 10.67
C THR A 194 -25.85 4.25 11.95
N LYS A 195 -25.14 3.12 11.82
CA LYS A 195 -24.44 2.54 12.97
C LYS A 195 -23.40 3.56 13.45
N ILE A 196 -23.51 4.03 14.69
CA ILE A 196 -22.43 4.81 15.34
C ILE A 196 -21.27 3.84 15.59
N ILE A 197 -20.41 3.73 14.59
CA ILE A 197 -19.22 2.89 14.60
C ILE A 197 -18.03 3.81 14.81
N GLN A 198 -17.27 3.59 15.89
CA GLN A 198 -15.95 4.19 15.99
C GLN A 198 -15.03 3.50 15.00
N VAL A 199 -14.60 4.24 13.98
CA VAL A 199 -13.55 3.81 13.07
C VAL A 199 -12.23 4.17 13.72
N LEU A 200 -11.42 3.17 14.03
CA LEU A 200 -10.16 3.29 14.73
C LEU A 200 -9.05 2.78 13.83
N LEU A 201 -7.89 3.44 13.83
CA LEU A 201 -6.74 2.96 13.07
C LEU A 201 -5.78 2.21 14.00
N ALA A 202 -5.55 0.94 13.71
CA ALA A 202 -4.59 0.10 14.42
C ALA A 202 -3.58 -0.53 13.46
N THR A 203 -2.42 -0.89 13.98
CA THR A 203 -1.51 -1.79 13.28
C THR A 203 -2.12 -3.19 13.25
N ARG A 204 -1.64 -4.03 12.33
CA ARG A 204 -1.90 -5.47 12.43
C ARG A 204 -1.25 -6.03 13.69
#